data_AF-A0A7V3WG19-F1
#
_entry.id   AF-A0A7V3WG19-F1
#
_cell.length_a   1.000
_cell.length_b   1.000
_cell.length_c   1.000
_cell.angle_alpha   90.00
_cell.angle_beta   90.00
_cell.angle_gamma   90.00
#
_symmetry.space_group_name_H-M   'P 1'
#
loop_
_entity.id
_entity.type
_entity.pdbx_description
1 polymer ?
#
loop_
_entity_poly.entity_id
_entity_poly.type
_entity_poly.pdbx_seq_one_letter_code
_entity_poly.pdbx_strand_id
1 'polypeptide(L)'
;MPDGSIAIYHRGRINFKSIFPLIQVPLDLKEYQKQLVEIDMASFVGLIVRRNAIEKIGFPKKEFFIHHDDVEYCIRLRSVGKILLVPNSIIFHKEAAKTDGIERKFLGRKSIRRDLSKLWLTYYGKRNLVWLGRKYSENQVLFYYQMTKMLFKEILGIILYDDNKFKRIKFVVNAYLDGLRGKFDNNKPKKLLYDK
;
A
#
# COMPACT_ATOMS: atom_id res chain seq x y z
N MET A 1 3.74 14.60 11.67
CA MET A 1 2.96 13.93 12.73
C MET A 1 2.59 14.95 13.79
N PRO A 2 1.56 14.71 14.64
CA PRO A 2 1.16 15.66 15.68
C PRO A 2 2.27 16.00 16.69
N ASP A 3 3.25 15.11 16.83
CA ASP A 3 4.46 15.29 17.66
C ASP A 3 5.61 16.02 16.94
N GLY A 4 5.37 16.58 15.75
CA GLY A 4 6.37 17.27 14.94
C GLY A 4 7.27 16.36 14.10
N SER A 5 7.21 15.03 14.27
CA SER A 5 8.03 14.10 13.49
C SER A 5 7.60 14.00 12.01
N ILE A 6 8.56 13.68 11.13
CA ILE A 6 8.32 13.55 9.69
C ILE A 6 7.65 12.20 9.40
N ALA A 7 6.48 12.23 8.76
CA ALA A 7 5.78 11.03 8.31
C ALA A 7 6.37 10.52 6.98
N ILE A 8 7.41 9.69 7.07
CA ILE A 8 8.27 9.32 5.93
C ILE A 8 7.58 8.47 4.84
N TYR A 9 6.47 7.80 5.15
CA TYR A 9 5.77 6.92 4.19
C TYR A 9 4.79 7.64 3.27
N HIS A 10 4.52 8.92 3.52
CA HIS A 10 3.55 9.71 2.75
C HIS A 10 4.09 10.28 1.45
N ARG A 11 5.40 10.15 1.18
CA ARG A 11 6.03 10.66 -0.05
C ARG A 11 7.36 9.99 -0.29
N GLY A 12 7.74 9.90 -1.56
CA GLY A 12 9.09 9.53 -1.93
C GLY A 12 9.22 9.04 -3.36
N ARG A 13 10.08 8.05 -3.55
CA ARG A 13 10.41 7.48 -4.85
C ARG A 13 9.61 6.22 -5.11
N ILE A 14 9.53 5.80 -6.36
CA ILE A 14 8.90 4.53 -6.74
C ILE A 14 9.98 3.58 -7.25
N ASN A 15 10.01 2.36 -6.73
CA ASN A 15 10.89 1.30 -7.19
C ASN A 15 10.12 0.29 -8.04
N PHE A 16 10.19 0.44 -9.36
CA PHE A 16 9.54 -0.49 -10.29
C PHE A 16 10.25 -1.84 -10.43
N LYS A 17 11.48 -1.99 -9.91
CA LYS A 17 12.20 -3.27 -9.90
C LYS A 17 11.80 -4.15 -8.71
N SER A 18 11.48 -3.54 -7.58
CA SER A 18 11.12 -4.26 -6.34
C SER A 18 9.79 -3.75 -5.79
N ILE A 19 8.72 -4.50 -6.06
CA ILE A 19 7.35 -4.11 -5.73
C ILE A 19 6.99 -4.43 -4.27
N PHE A 20 7.52 -5.53 -3.73
CA PHE A 20 7.22 -5.98 -2.37
C PHE A 20 8.36 -5.68 -1.40
N PRO A 21 8.07 -5.45 -0.10
CA PRO A 21 6.72 -5.41 0.50
C PRO A 21 5.96 -4.10 0.22
N LEU A 22 6.63 -3.10 -0.34
CA LEU A 22 6.09 -1.79 -0.64
C LEU A 22 6.81 -1.21 -1.87
N ILE A 23 6.05 -0.70 -2.83
CA ILE A 23 6.59 -0.15 -4.08
C ILE A 23 7.19 1.25 -3.91
N GLN A 24 6.73 2.00 -2.90
CA GLN A 24 7.26 3.33 -2.59
C GLN A 24 8.46 3.23 -1.64
N VAL A 25 9.47 4.03 -1.91
CA VAL A 25 10.69 4.16 -1.12
C VAL A 25 10.69 5.54 -0.46
N PRO A 26 10.73 5.62 0.88
CA PRO A 26 10.83 6.91 1.57
C PRO A 26 12.03 7.73 1.12
N LEU A 27 11.90 9.05 1.16
CA LEU A 27 13.05 9.95 0.95
C LEU A 27 14.03 9.86 2.10
N ASP A 28 15.31 10.03 1.78
CA ASP A 28 16.34 10.30 2.78
C ASP A 28 15.98 11.56 3.57
N LEU A 29 16.19 11.54 4.89
CA LEU A 29 15.89 12.67 5.76
C LEU A 29 16.66 13.94 5.37
N LYS A 30 17.84 13.81 4.76
CA LYS A 30 18.64 14.93 4.26
C LYS A 30 17.94 15.70 3.13
N GLU A 31 17.09 15.04 2.34
CA GLU A 31 16.35 15.70 1.26
C GLU A 31 15.38 16.77 1.81
N TYR A 32 14.88 16.60 3.03
CA TYR A 32 13.96 17.55 3.66
C TYR A 32 14.60 18.88 4.04
N GLN A 33 15.93 18.99 3.99
CA GLN A 33 16.65 20.26 4.20
C GLN A 33 16.70 21.13 2.95
N LYS A 34 16.28 20.60 1.79
CA LYS A 34 16.24 21.35 0.53
C LYS A 34 14.96 22.18 0.44
N GLN A 35 15.00 23.27 -0.31
CA GLN A 35 13.80 24.08 -0.57
C GLN A 35 12.77 23.34 -1.44
N LEU A 36 13.25 22.51 -2.37
CA LEU A 36 12.44 21.81 -3.36
C LEU A 36 13.07 20.46 -3.67
N VAL A 37 12.26 19.40 -3.72
CA VAL A 37 12.72 18.05 -4.02
C VAL A 37 11.80 17.44 -5.06
N GLU A 38 12.34 17.01 -6.20
CA GLU A 38 11.57 16.19 -7.13
C GLU A 38 11.29 14.83 -6.50
N ILE A 39 10.06 14.35 -6.56
CA ILE A 39 9.61 13.08 -5.98
C ILE A 39 8.79 12.31 -7.00
N ASP A 40 8.50 11.05 -6.69
CA ASP A 40 7.75 10.19 -7.60
C ASP A 40 6.31 9.97 -7.16
N MET A 41 6.06 10.05 -5.86
CA MET A 41 4.71 9.96 -5.30
C MET A 41 4.57 10.73 -4.00
N ALA A 42 3.36 11.20 -3.75
CA ALA A 42 2.91 11.69 -2.46
C ALA A 42 1.47 11.24 -2.21
N SER A 43 1.11 11.06 -0.94
CA SER A 43 -0.25 10.76 -0.54
C SER A 43 -1.19 11.92 -0.80
N PHE A 44 -2.48 11.64 -0.92
CA PHE A 44 -3.52 12.68 -1.11
C PHE A 44 -3.68 13.66 0.05
N VAL A 45 -2.95 13.49 1.16
CA VAL A 45 -2.95 14.41 2.32
C VAL A 45 -2.49 15.83 1.94
N GLY A 46 -1.58 15.97 0.96
CA GLY A 46 -0.99 17.26 0.60
C GLY A 46 -0.72 17.43 -0.89
N LEU A 47 -1.39 16.66 -1.73
CA LEU A 47 -1.15 16.67 -3.18
C LEU A 47 -2.00 17.75 -3.85
N ILE A 48 -1.34 18.74 -4.46
CA ILE A 48 -1.98 19.75 -5.30
C ILE A 48 -1.67 19.44 -6.76
N VAL A 49 -2.71 19.41 -7.61
CA VAL A 49 -2.60 18.97 -9.00
C VAL A 49 -3.15 20.05 -9.93
N ARG A 50 -2.39 20.39 -10.98
CA ARG A 50 -2.84 21.33 -12.01
C ARG A 50 -4.00 20.73 -12.79
N ARG A 51 -5.04 21.51 -13.08
CA ARG A 51 -6.22 21.08 -13.86
C ARG A 51 -5.83 20.43 -15.20
N ASN A 52 -4.91 21.03 -15.94
CA ASN A 52 -4.45 20.49 -17.23
C ASN A 52 -3.78 19.11 -17.12
N ALA A 53 -3.23 18.75 -15.95
CA ALA A 53 -2.71 17.39 -15.74
C ALA A 53 -3.89 16.40 -15.58
N ILE A 54 -4.92 16.78 -14.82
CA ILE A 54 -6.14 15.99 -14.63
C ILE A 54 -6.85 15.77 -15.96
N GLU A 55 -6.97 16.80 -16.81
CA GLU A 55 -7.56 16.68 -18.15
C GLU A 55 -6.84 15.66 -19.03
N LYS A 56 -5.51 15.52 -18.88
CA LYS A 56 -4.71 14.57 -19.65
C LYS A 56 -4.78 13.14 -19.13
N ILE A 57 -4.75 12.95 -17.81
CA ILE A 57 -4.63 11.59 -17.23
C ILE A 57 -5.93 11.07 -16.61
N GLY A 58 -6.93 11.93 -16.44
CA GLY A 58 -8.17 11.64 -15.71
C GLY A 58 -8.02 11.74 -14.18
N PHE A 59 -9.04 11.24 -13.48
CA PHE A 59 -9.09 11.19 -12.02
C PHE A 59 -8.40 9.95 -11.42
N PRO A 60 -8.15 9.91 -10.09
CA PRO A 60 -7.74 8.70 -9.40
C PRO A 60 -8.68 7.52 -9.63
N LYS A 61 -8.16 6.30 -9.56
CA LYS A 61 -8.95 5.07 -9.76
C LYS A 61 -9.89 4.82 -8.58
N LYS A 62 -11.19 5.13 -8.76
CA LYS A 62 -12.23 4.86 -7.76
C LYS A 62 -12.30 3.39 -7.34
N GLU A 63 -11.90 2.48 -8.22
CA GLU A 63 -11.91 1.04 -8.00
C GLU A 63 -10.94 0.60 -6.90
N PHE A 64 -9.87 1.36 -6.67
CA PHE A 64 -8.89 1.04 -5.63
C PHE A 64 -9.49 1.20 -4.23
N PHE A 65 -10.47 2.09 -4.07
CA PHE A 65 -11.15 2.46 -2.84
C PHE A 65 -10.24 3.04 -1.75
N ILE A 66 -9.23 2.29 -1.31
CA ILE A 66 -8.21 2.72 -0.34
C ILE A 66 -6.88 2.03 -0.64
N HIS A 67 -5.78 2.70 -0.29
CA HIS A 67 -4.40 2.26 -0.42
C HIS A 67 -3.91 2.15 -1.87
N HIS A 68 -2.75 2.76 -2.14
CA HIS A 68 -2.08 2.79 -3.43
C HIS A 68 -2.84 3.49 -4.56
N ASP A 69 -3.99 4.10 -4.26
CA ASP A 69 -4.74 4.98 -5.15
C ASP A 69 -3.93 6.25 -5.45
N ASP A 70 -3.26 6.78 -4.44
CA ASP A 70 -2.30 7.87 -4.54
C ASP A 70 -1.04 7.50 -5.35
N VAL A 71 -0.46 6.32 -5.10
CA VAL A 71 0.70 5.80 -5.84
C VAL A 71 0.36 5.64 -7.32
N GLU A 72 -0.75 4.98 -7.65
CA GLU A 72 -1.18 4.77 -9.04
C GLU A 72 -1.40 6.12 -9.74
N TYR A 73 -2.03 7.06 -9.05
CA TYR A 73 -2.27 8.39 -9.59
C TYR A 73 -0.98 9.16 -9.85
N CYS A 74 -0.03 9.11 -8.91
CA CYS A 74 1.28 9.74 -9.07
C CYS A 74 2.08 9.13 -10.23
N ILE A 75 2.04 7.80 -10.42
CA ILE A 75 2.66 7.15 -11.59
C ILE A 75 2.12 7.75 -12.89
N ARG A 76 0.79 7.94 -13.00
CA ARG A 76 0.19 8.59 -14.17
C ARG A 76 0.56 10.06 -14.27
N LEU A 77 0.54 10.82 -13.16
CA LEU A 77 0.92 12.24 -13.16
C LEU A 77 2.35 12.45 -13.68
N ARG A 78 3.27 11.54 -13.33
CA ARG A 78 4.66 11.59 -13.82
C ARG A 78 4.80 11.42 -15.33
N SER A 79 3.82 10.81 -16.00
CA SER A 79 3.83 10.71 -17.47
C SER A 79 3.56 12.04 -18.17
N VAL A 80 3.05 13.05 -17.45
CA VAL A 80 2.68 14.36 -18.01
C VAL A 80 3.38 15.54 -17.32
N GLY A 81 4.23 15.28 -16.32
CA GLY A 81 4.96 16.32 -15.60
C GLY A 81 5.75 15.82 -14.39
N LYS A 82 6.37 16.74 -13.67
CA LYS A 82 7.13 16.43 -12.44
C LYS A 82 6.26 16.62 -11.20
N ILE A 83 6.53 15.84 -10.16
CA ILE A 83 5.95 16.03 -8.82
C ILE A 83 7.05 16.60 -7.93
N LEU A 84 6.74 17.71 -7.25
CA LEU A 84 7.71 18.43 -6.43
C LEU A 84 7.20 18.50 -4.99
N LEU A 85 8.05 18.10 -4.05
CA LEU A 85 7.87 18.32 -2.62
C LEU A 85 8.44 19.69 -2.26
N VAL A 86 7.65 20.48 -1.52
CA VAL A 86 8.09 21.69 -0.82
C VAL A 86 8.15 21.37 0.67
N PRO A 87 9.33 21.04 1.25
CA PRO A 87 9.41 20.57 2.64
C PRO A 87 8.85 21.55 3.69
N ASN A 88 8.94 22.86 3.40
CA ASN A 88 8.41 23.91 4.28
C ASN A 88 6.86 24.03 4.25
N SER A 89 6.17 23.33 3.35
CA SER A 89 4.71 23.26 3.33
C SER A 89 4.22 22.16 4.28
N ILE A 90 3.95 22.51 5.54
CA ILE A 90 3.68 21.56 6.62
C ILE A 90 2.19 21.27 6.76
N ILE A 91 1.84 19.98 6.83
CA ILE A 91 0.50 19.51 7.16
C ILE A 91 0.60 18.57 8.37
N PHE A 92 -0.11 18.89 9.44
CA PHE A 92 -0.24 18.01 10.60
C PHE A 92 -1.31 16.95 10.34
N HIS A 93 -0.88 15.74 10.03
CA HIS A 93 -1.75 14.60 9.81
C HIS A 93 -1.72 13.67 11.02
N LYS A 94 -2.89 13.36 11.59
CA LYS A 94 -3.04 12.33 12.62
C LYS A 94 -3.18 10.99 11.91
N GLU A 95 -2.11 10.20 11.86
CA GLU A 95 -2.23 8.83 11.38
C GLU A 95 -3.12 8.03 12.33
N ALA A 96 -4.18 7.43 11.80
CA ALA A 96 -5.04 6.51 12.53
C ALA A 96 -4.37 5.14 12.79
N ALA A 97 -3.07 5.00 12.50
CA ALA A 97 -2.36 3.72 12.46
C ALA A 97 -1.60 3.42 13.76
N LYS A 98 -2.25 3.56 14.93
CA LYS A 98 -1.92 2.64 16.03
C LYS A 98 -2.74 1.38 15.79
N THR A 99 -2.15 0.43 15.07
CA THR A 99 -2.71 -0.91 14.91
C THR A 99 -2.84 -1.54 16.29
N ASP A 100 -4.08 -1.77 16.73
CA ASP A 100 -4.42 -2.69 17.82
C ASP A 100 -4.06 -4.11 17.39
N GLY A 101 -2.76 -4.40 17.39
CA GLY A 101 -2.23 -5.71 17.12
C GLY A 101 -2.44 -6.59 18.35
N ILE A 102 -2.92 -7.80 18.13
CA ILE A 102 -3.06 -8.81 19.17
C ILE A 102 -1.76 -9.61 19.20
N GLU A 103 -1.07 -9.63 20.34
CA GLU A 103 0.08 -10.52 20.52
C GLU A 103 -0.39 -11.97 20.52
N ARG A 104 0.19 -12.80 19.64
CA ARG A 104 0.00 -14.25 19.60
C ARG A 104 1.35 -14.93 19.77
N LYS A 105 1.35 -16.15 20.32
CA LYS A 105 2.57 -16.92 20.54
C LYS A 105 2.48 -18.30 19.91
N PHE A 106 3.59 -18.77 19.36
CA PHE A 106 3.78 -20.12 18.87
C PHE A 106 5.17 -20.60 19.27
N LEU A 107 5.25 -21.71 20.02
CA LEU A 107 6.51 -22.27 20.55
C LEU A 107 7.42 -21.20 21.18
N GLY A 108 6.87 -20.38 22.08
CA GLY A 108 7.59 -19.31 22.79
C GLY A 108 7.90 -18.05 21.96
N ARG A 109 7.76 -18.09 20.64
CA ARG A 109 7.94 -16.92 19.77
C ARG A 109 6.68 -16.07 19.73
N LYS A 110 6.81 -14.77 19.95
CA LYS A 110 5.73 -13.79 19.87
C LYS A 110 5.59 -13.23 18.45
N SER A 111 4.36 -12.97 18.01
CA SER A 111 4.05 -12.26 16.77
C SER A 111 2.85 -11.34 17.00
N ILE A 112 2.96 -10.09 16.56
CA ILE A 112 1.83 -9.15 16.56
C ILE A 112 0.95 -9.46 15.35
N ARG A 113 -0.30 -9.83 15.61
CA ARG A 113 -1.28 -10.24 14.59
C ARG A 113 -2.43 -9.25 14.52
N ARG A 114 -3.10 -9.19 13.37
CA ARG A 114 -4.25 -8.30 13.19
C ARG A 114 -5.54 -9.02 13.57
N ASP A 115 -6.38 -8.33 14.34
CA ASP A 115 -7.73 -8.79 14.63
C ASP A 115 -8.54 -9.07 13.36
N LEU A 116 -9.34 -10.13 13.36
CA LEU A 116 -10.11 -10.55 12.20
C LEU A 116 -11.11 -9.46 11.76
N SER A 117 -11.71 -8.74 12.71
CA SER A 117 -12.67 -7.66 12.44
C SER A 117 -12.07 -6.45 11.74
N LYS A 118 -10.75 -6.28 11.77
CA LYS A 118 -10.03 -5.17 11.10
C LYS A 118 -9.21 -5.66 9.90
N LEU A 119 -9.31 -6.93 9.54
CA LEU A 119 -8.52 -7.53 8.46
C LEU A 119 -8.93 -6.98 7.08
N TRP A 120 -10.20 -6.57 6.91
CA TRP A 120 -10.78 -6.12 5.64
C TRP A 120 -9.96 -5.01 4.95
N LEU A 121 -9.37 -4.07 5.71
CA LEU A 121 -8.54 -2.98 5.16
C LEU A 121 -7.31 -3.51 4.40
N THR A 122 -6.72 -4.60 4.88
CA THR A 122 -5.50 -5.17 4.28
C THR A 122 -5.73 -5.75 2.90
N TYR A 123 -6.98 -6.07 2.55
CA TYR A 123 -7.32 -6.63 1.25
C TYR A 123 -6.94 -5.67 0.12
N TYR A 124 -7.34 -4.41 0.24
CA TYR A 124 -7.14 -3.40 -0.80
C TYR A 124 -5.66 -3.14 -1.01
N GLY A 125 -4.89 -2.93 0.06
CA GLY A 125 -3.44 -2.73 -0.05
C GLY A 125 -2.76 -3.88 -0.79
N LYS A 126 -3.07 -5.14 -0.44
CA LYS A 126 -2.50 -6.32 -1.11
C LYS A 126 -2.93 -6.42 -2.57
N ARG A 127 -4.25 -6.34 -2.83
CA ARG A 127 -4.83 -6.42 -4.18
C ARG A 127 -4.25 -5.34 -5.09
N ASN A 128 -4.23 -4.11 -4.62
CA ASN A 128 -3.80 -2.95 -5.37
C ASN A 128 -2.28 -2.98 -5.62
N LEU A 129 -1.46 -3.41 -4.63
CA LEU A 129 -0.02 -3.59 -4.82
C LEU A 129 0.32 -4.68 -5.83
N VAL A 130 -0.36 -5.83 -5.77
CA VAL A 130 -0.19 -6.91 -6.74
C VAL A 130 -0.57 -6.43 -8.14
N TRP A 131 -1.67 -5.69 -8.27
CA TRP A 131 -2.08 -5.12 -9.55
C TRP A 131 -1.04 -4.12 -10.08
N LEU A 132 -0.51 -3.24 -9.22
CA LEU A 132 0.54 -2.29 -9.56
C LEU A 132 1.79 -3.01 -10.07
N GLY A 133 2.25 -4.04 -9.35
CA GLY A 133 3.42 -4.80 -9.78
C GLY A 133 3.22 -5.52 -11.10
N ARG A 134 2.05 -6.13 -11.30
CA ARG A 134 1.72 -6.75 -12.59
C ARG A 134 1.76 -5.73 -13.74
N LYS A 135 1.25 -4.52 -13.51
CA LYS A 135 1.13 -3.48 -14.54
C LYS A 135 2.43 -2.71 -14.79
N TYR A 136 3.20 -2.42 -13.74
CA TYR A 136 4.30 -1.45 -13.79
C TYR A 136 5.67 -2.03 -13.43
N SER A 137 5.78 -3.31 -13.04
CA SER A 137 7.11 -3.84 -12.72
C SER A 137 8.01 -3.92 -13.95
N GLU A 138 9.25 -3.47 -13.78
CA GLU A 138 10.31 -3.57 -14.78
C GLU A 138 10.87 -5.00 -14.88
N ASN A 139 10.73 -5.79 -13.80
CA ASN A 139 11.19 -7.18 -13.74
C ASN A 139 10.07 -8.10 -13.26
N GLN A 140 9.37 -8.71 -14.21
CA GLN A 140 8.22 -9.58 -13.93
C GLN A 140 8.62 -10.85 -13.19
N VAL A 141 9.77 -11.46 -13.51
CA VAL A 141 10.25 -12.67 -12.83
C VAL A 141 10.49 -12.39 -11.34
N LEU A 142 11.19 -11.30 -11.04
CA LEU A 142 11.43 -10.87 -9.66
C LEU A 142 10.11 -10.51 -8.96
N PHE A 143 9.19 -9.83 -9.65
CA PHE A 143 7.85 -9.53 -9.13
C PHE A 143 7.09 -10.81 -8.71
N TYR A 144 7.00 -11.82 -9.57
CA TYR A 144 6.30 -13.07 -9.25
C TYR A 144 7.01 -13.86 -8.13
N TYR A 145 8.34 -13.88 -8.11
CA TYR A 145 9.11 -14.47 -7.01
C TYR A 145 8.85 -13.76 -5.68
N GLN A 146 8.92 -12.43 -5.65
CA GLN A 146 8.65 -11.64 -4.44
C GLN A 146 7.21 -11.81 -3.96
N MET A 147 6.24 -11.80 -4.89
CA MET A 147 4.82 -12.00 -4.60
C MET A 147 4.58 -13.38 -3.97
N THR A 148 5.10 -14.44 -4.57
CA THR A 148 4.92 -15.82 -4.07
C THR A 148 5.61 -16.01 -2.71
N LYS A 149 6.82 -15.48 -2.53
CA LYS A 149 7.53 -15.46 -1.24
C LYS A 149 6.74 -14.72 -0.15
N MET A 150 6.17 -13.55 -0.48
CA MET A 150 5.33 -12.77 0.44
C MET A 150 4.06 -13.53 0.84
N LEU A 151 3.35 -14.10 -0.14
CA LEU A 151 2.15 -14.88 0.11
C LEU A 151 2.44 -16.11 0.97
N PHE A 152 3.52 -16.85 0.66
CA PHE A 152 3.95 -18.00 1.46
C PHE A 152 4.27 -17.60 2.90
N LYS A 153 5.06 -16.54 3.11
CA LYS A 153 5.38 -16.03 4.45
C LYS A 153 4.12 -15.64 5.23
N GLU A 154 3.14 -15.04 4.56
CA GLU A 154 1.87 -14.64 5.18
C GLU A 154 1.00 -15.84 5.55
N ILE A 155 0.87 -16.83 4.66
CA ILE A 155 0.17 -18.10 4.92
C ILE A 155 0.83 -18.84 6.10
N LEU A 156 2.16 -18.96 6.10
CA LEU A 156 2.89 -19.57 7.21
C LEU A 156 2.63 -18.82 8.52
N GLY A 157 2.66 -17.48 8.50
CA GLY A 157 2.32 -16.67 9.67
C GLY A 157 0.88 -16.92 10.17
N ILE A 158 -0.08 -17.10 9.28
CA ILE A 158 -1.47 -17.43 9.64
C ILE A 158 -1.54 -18.82 10.29
N ILE A 159 -0.87 -19.83 9.70
CA ILE A 159 -0.89 -21.20 10.20
C ILE A 159 -0.26 -21.28 11.61
N LEU A 160 0.83 -20.54 11.85
CA LEU A 160 1.53 -20.60 13.12
C LEU A 160 0.83 -19.78 14.22
N TYR A 161 0.31 -18.60 13.91
CA TYR A 161 -0.06 -17.61 14.93
C TYR A 161 -1.54 -17.23 14.97
N ASP A 162 -2.30 -17.38 13.89
CA ASP A 162 -3.64 -16.82 13.79
C ASP A 162 -4.75 -17.84 14.11
N ASP A 163 -5.88 -17.30 14.54
CA ASP A 163 -7.18 -17.96 14.60
C ASP A 163 -7.86 -17.99 13.22
N ASN A 164 -8.96 -18.72 13.08
CA ASN A 164 -9.76 -18.72 11.84
C ASN A 164 -8.93 -18.95 10.56
N LYS A 165 -7.92 -19.83 10.64
CA LYS A 165 -6.84 -20.00 9.66
C LYS A 165 -7.35 -20.13 8.22
N PHE A 166 -8.33 -21.01 8.01
CA PHE A 166 -8.90 -21.22 6.68
C PHE A 166 -9.51 -19.93 6.10
N LYS A 167 -10.30 -19.20 6.91
CA LYS A 167 -10.91 -17.93 6.50
C LYS A 167 -9.84 -16.88 6.16
N ARG A 168 -8.79 -16.76 6.98
CA ARG A 168 -7.67 -15.84 6.73
C ARG A 168 -6.85 -16.21 5.49
N ILE A 169 -6.56 -17.49 5.28
CA ILE A 169 -5.85 -17.98 4.09
C ILE A 169 -6.69 -17.72 2.84
N LYS A 170 -7.99 -18.08 2.88
CA LYS A 170 -8.93 -17.78 1.77
C LYS A 170 -8.95 -16.28 1.47
N PHE A 171 -8.99 -15.45 2.50
CA PHE A 171 -8.99 -13.99 2.37
C PHE A 171 -7.71 -13.47 1.69
N VAL A 172 -6.52 -13.85 2.19
CA VAL A 172 -5.25 -13.37 1.63
C VAL A 172 -5.06 -13.87 0.20
N VAL A 173 -5.34 -15.15 -0.09
CA VAL A 173 -5.22 -15.70 -1.44
C VAL A 173 -6.14 -14.97 -2.42
N ASN A 174 -7.39 -14.66 -2.01
CA ASN A 174 -8.31 -13.89 -2.85
C ASN A 174 -7.80 -12.48 -3.14
N ALA A 175 -7.17 -11.79 -2.17
CA ALA A 175 -6.59 -10.47 -2.40
C ALA A 175 -5.51 -10.50 -3.48
N TYR A 176 -4.61 -11.50 -3.44
CA TYR A 176 -3.55 -11.67 -4.43
C TYR A 176 -4.11 -12.07 -5.81
N LEU A 177 -5.03 -13.04 -5.86
CA LEU A 177 -5.66 -13.48 -7.12
C LEU A 177 -6.45 -12.36 -7.79
N ASP A 178 -7.19 -11.56 -7.02
CA ASP A 178 -7.93 -10.43 -7.57
C ASP A 178 -7.01 -9.33 -8.10
N GLY A 179 -5.88 -9.07 -7.42
CA GLY A 179 -4.84 -8.18 -7.92
C GLY A 179 -4.23 -8.67 -9.24
N LEU A 180 -3.90 -9.97 -9.30
CA LEU A 180 -3.40 -10.63 -10.51
C LEU A 180 -4.42 -10.68 -11.64
N ARG A 181 -5.72 -10.65 -11.35
CA ARG A 181 -6.80 -10.66 -12.35
C ARG A 181 -7.31 -9.26 -12.68
N GLY A 182 -6.96 -8.24 -11.90
CA GLY A 182 -7.53 -6.89 -12.01
C GLY A 182 -9.02 -6.83 -11.68
N LYS A 183 -9.47 -7.65 -10.73
CA LYS A 183 -10.87 -7.63 -10.24
C LYS A 183 -10.98 -6.73 -9.02
N PHE A 184 -11.77 -5.67 -9.11
CA PHE A 184 -11.91 -4.66 -8.07
C PHE A 184 -13.29 -4.69 -7.39
N ASP A 185 -13.77 -5.88 -7.01
CA ASP A 185 -14.99 -5.99 -6.19
C ASP A 185 -14.69 -5.52 -4.76
N ASN A 186 -15.14 -4.31 -4.42
CA ASN A 186 -14.92 -3.68 -3.13
C ASN A 186 -15.88 -4.20 -2.03
N ASN A 187 -16.89 -5.01 -2.38
CA ASN A 187 -17.76 -5.65 -1.39
C ASN A 187 -17.19 -7.00 -0.93
N LYS A 188 -16.43 -7.67 -1.80
CA LYS A 188 -15.84 -8.99 -1.53
C LYS A 188 -15.05 -9.12 -0.22
N PRO A 189 -14.22 -8.15 0.22
CA PRO A 189 -13.45 -8.30 1.45
C PRO A 189 -14.34 -8.45 2.69
N LYS A 190 -15.44 -7.69 2.74
CA LYS A 190 -16.40 -7.77 3.84
C LYS A 190 -17.17 -9.09 3.80
N LYS A 191 -17.63 -9.51 2.60
CA LYS A 191 -18.31 -10.78 2.41
C LYS A 191 -17.47 -11.97 2.89
N LEU A 192 -16.19 -12.00 2.53
CA LEU A 192 -15.27 -13.07 2.95
C LEU A 192 -15.04 -13.15 4.47
N LEU A 193 -15.25 -12.05 5.21
CA LEU A 193 -14.98 -12.00 6.64
C LEU A 193 -16.24 -12.16 7.49
N TYR A 194 -17.31 -11.45 7.13
CA TYR A 194 -18.49 -11.24 7.97
C TYR A 194 -19.74 -11.99 7.51
N ASP A 195 -19.83 -12.40 6.25
CA ASP A 195 -20.96 -13.23 5.82
C ASP A 195 -20.80 -14.62 6.47
N LYS A 196 -21.92 -15.12 7.01
CA LYS A 196 -22.01 -16.44 7.65
C LYS A 196 -22.14 -17.54 6.63
#